data_AF-A0A2E9BAM3-F1
#
_entry.id   AF-A0A2E9BAM3-F1
#
_cell.length_a   1.000
_cell.length_b   1.000
_cell.length_c   1.000
_cell.angle_alpha   90.00
_cell.angle_beta   90.00
_cell.angle_gamma   90.00
#
_symmetry.space_group_name_H-M   'P 1'
#
loop_
_entity.id
_entity.type
_entity.pdbx_description
1 polymer ?
#
loop_
_entity_poly.entity_id
_entity_poly.type
_entity_poly.pdbx_seq_one_letter_code
_entity_poly.pdbx_strand_id
1 'polypeptide(L)'
;MWAIHTWWGLWNLSIDMDSWHYSQYWFLVMNLSSIYFFTTLVLPKATDEGEIDLEKHYFSVRKAFFSIVAFSLFTSVAVNYSLFGEPLIGPMTILPSIVGCTAIGAALTDSITYHKAIGIFMFVIYIVFQLTDNTVIHFIS
;
A
#
# COMPACT_ATOMS: atom_id res chain seq x y z
N MET A 1 -0.37 1.39 17.18
CA MET A 1 1.01 0.98 16.81
C MET A 1 1.39 1.63 15.49
N TRP A 2 2.65 2.06 15.30
CA TRP A 2 3.12 2.76 14.10
C TRP A 2 3.88 1.87 13.11
N ALA A 3 3.65 0.56 13.16
CA ALA A 3 4.31 -0.35 12.22
C ALA A 3 3.58 -0.38 10.88
N ILE A 4 4.32 -0.28 9.78
CA ILE A 4 3.75 -0.39 8.43
C ILE A 4 3.02 -1.71 8.27
N HIS A 5 3.52 -2.76 8.94
CA HIS A 5 2.94 -4.08 8.97
C HIS A 5 1.56 -4.10 9.63
N THR A 6 1.32 -3.29 10.67
CA THR A 6 -0.02 -3.20 11.29
C THR A 6 -1.05 -2.71 10.27
N TRP A 7 -0.61 -1.88 9.33
CA TRP A 7 -1.50 -1.17 8.44
C TRP A 7 -1.86 -1.92 7.13
N TRP A 8 -0.93 -2.70 6.55
CA TRP A 8 -1.22 -3.57 5.38
C TRP A 8 -1.11 -5.07 5.67
N GLY A 9 -0.36 -5.45 6.72
CA GLY A 9 -0.09 -6.84 7.08
C GLY A 9 -1.14 -7.44 8.03
N LEU A 10 -2.09 -6.64 8.52
CA LEU A 10 -3.23 -7.11 9.33
C LEU A 10 -2.81 -7.97 10.54
N TRP A 11 -1.63 -7.74 11.11
CA TRP A 11 -1.10 -8.57 12.21
C TRP A 11 -1.94 -8.49 13.48
N ASN A 12 -2.64 -7.38 13.69
CA ASN A 12 -3.57 -7.23 14.81
C ASN A 12 -4.83 -8.10 14.66
N LEU A 13 -5.08 -8.66 13.48
CA LEU A 13 -6.26 -9.48 13.24
C LEU A 13 -6.26 -10.75 14.10
N SER A 14 -5.08 -11.33 14.39
CA SER A 14 -4.97 -12.49 15.28
C SER A 14 -4.91 -12.14 16.77
N ILE A 15 -4.73 -10.86 17.10
CA ILE A 15 -4.51 -10.39 18.48
C ILE A 15 -5.80 -9.76 19.04
N ASP A 16 -6.45 -8.91 18.25
CA ASP A 16 -7.53 -8.04 18.70
C ASP A 16 -8.92 -8.50 18.21
N MET A 17 -9.00 -9.52 17.36
CA MET A 17 -10.23 -9.88 16.63
C MET A 17 -10.72 -11.29 16.93
N ASP A 18 -11.62 -11.39 17.92
CA ASP A 18 -12.32 -12.64 18.27
C ASP A 18 -13.61 -12.87 17.46
N SER A 19 -14.21 -11.80 16.93
CA SER A 19 -15.43 -11.87 16.12
C SER A 19 -15.48 -10.76 15.09
N TRP A 20 -16.11 -11.04 13.95
CA TRP A 20 -16.20 -10.15 12.79
C TRP A 20 -17.49 -10.35 12.02
N HIS A 21 -17.95 -9.26 11.40
CA HIS A 21 -19.11 -9.22 10.54
C HIS A 21 -18.75 -9.57 9.10
N TYR A 22 -19.73 -10.07 8.34
CA TYR A 22 -19.51 -10.43 6.93
C TYR A 22 -19.03 -9.25 6.05
N SER A 23 -19.39 -8.01 6.40
CA SER A 23 -18.89 -6.81 5.71
C SER A 23 -17.39 -6.58 5.93
N GLN A 24 -16.88 -6.87 7.12
CA GLN A 24 -15.46 -6.76 7.48
C GLN A 24 -14.59 -7.73 6.66
N TYR A 25 -15.13 -8.90 6.32
CA TYR A 25 -14.48 -9.85 5.41
C TYR A 25 -14.23 -9.24 4.01
N TRP A 26 -15.21 -8.52 3.45
CA TRP A 26 -15.04 -7.86 2.15
C TRP A 26 -13.94 -6.80 2.15
N PHE A 27 -13.83 -6.01 3.23
CA PHE A 27 -12.75 -5.04 3.37
C PHE A 27 -11.37 -5.71 3.35
N LEU A 28 -11.22 -6.83 4.05
CA LEU A 28 -9.99 -7.60 4.08
C LEU A 28 -9.64 -8.20 2.71
N VAL A 29 -10.61 -8.83 2.04
CA VAL A 29 -10.42 -9.41 0.70
C VAL A 29 -10.03 -8.34 -0.32
N MET A 30 -10.69 -7.18 -0.31
CA MET A 30 -10.38 -6.09 -1.23
C MET A 30 -8.96 -5.54 -1.03
N ASN A 31 -8.52 -5.40 0.23
CA ASN A 31 -7.18 -4.93 0.53
C ASN A 31 -6.10 -5.92 0.07
N LEU A 32 -6.24 -7.20 0.42
CA LEU A 32 -5.31 -8.26 -0.01
C LEU A 32 -5.29 -8.46 -1.52
N SER A 33 -6.45 -8.39 -2.17
CA SER A 33 -6.54 -8.50 -3.64
C SER A 33 -5.80 -7.35 -4.32
N SER A 34 -5.91 -6.12 -3.80
CA SER A 34 -5.19 -4.97 -4.32
C SER A 34 -3.68 -5.14 -4.21
N ILE A 35 -3.22 -5.72 -3.09
CA ILE A 35 -1.81 -6.07 -2.87
C ILE A 35 -1.34 -7.08 -3.92
N TYR A 36 -2.10 -8.15 -4.11
CA TYR A 36 -1.81 -9.14 -5.13
C TYR A 36 -1.72 -8.50 -6.53
N PHE A 37 -2.70 -7.69 -6.92
CA PHE A 37 -2.70 -7.06 -8.24
C PHE A 37 -1.48 -6.18 -8.51
N PHE A 38 -1.00 -5.37 -7.55
CA PHE A 38 0.20 -4.56 -7.80
C PHE A 38 1.42 -5.45 -8.10
N THR A 39 1.58 -6.58 -7.41
CA THR A 39 2.73 -7.48 -7.61
C THR A 39 2.72 -8.10 -9.00
N THR A 40 1.53 -8.42 -9.52
CA THR A 40 1.37 -9.03 -10.85
C THR A 40 1.56 -8.06 -12.01
N LEU A 41 1.35 -6.76 -11.77
CA LEU A 41 1.47 -5.72 -12.81
C LEU A 41 2.90 -5.20 -12.95
N VAL A 42 3.66 -5.18 -11.85
CA VAL A 42 4.98 -4.54 -11.82
C VAL A 42 6.03 -5.32 -12.62
N LEU A 43 5.93 -6.66 -12.61
CA LEU A 43 6.86 -7.52 -13.32
C LEU A 43 6.25 -8.00 -14.65
N PRO A 44 7.02 -7.94 -15.75
CA PRO A 44 6.60 -8.56 -17.00
C PRO A 44 6.55 -10.10 -16.81
N LYS A 45 5.66 -10.77 -17.55
CA LYS A 45 5.53 -12.22 -17.44
C LYS A 45 6.68 -12.88 -18.19
N ALA A 46 7.30 -13.89 -17.57
CA ALA A 46 8.41 -14.65 -18.16
C ALA A 46 8.02 -15.46 -19.42
N THR A 47 6.74 -15.46 -19.80
CA THR A 47 6.21 -16.14 -21.00
C THR A 47 6.41 -15.34 -22.29
N ASP A 48 6.87 -14.10 -22.20
CA ASP A 48 7.09 -13.26 -23.37
C ASP A 48 8.45 -13.60 -23.99
N GLU A 49 8.46 -14.45 -25.03
CA GLU A 49 9.68 -14.79 -25.77
C GLU A 49 10.27 -13.53 -26.43
N GLY A 50 11.45 -13.07 -25.96
CA GLY A 50 12.18 -11.95 -26.55
C GLY A 50 12.89 -11.02 -25.56
N GLU A 51 13.51 -9.95 -26.07
CA GLU A 51 14.01 -8.85 -25.24
C GLU A 51 12.82 -8.01 -24.72
N ILE A 52 12.70 -7.87 -23.40
CA ILE A 52 11.63 -7.09 -22.77
C ILE A 52 12.15 -5.68 -22.47
N ASP A 53 11.56 -4.69 -23.13
CA ASP A 53 11.76 -3.27 -22.81
C ASP A 53 11.03 -2.91 -21.50
N LEU A 54 11.80 -2.81 -20.41
CA LEU A 54 11.29 -2.51 -19.07
C LEU A 54 10.68 -1.10 -18.96
N GLU A 55 11.21 -0.12 -19.69
CA GLU A 55 10.71 1.26 -19.65
C GLU A 55 9.35 1.33 -20.35
N LYS A 56 9.24 0.71 -21.52
CA LYS A 56 7.97 0.60 -22.24
C LYS A 56 6.93 -0.19 -21.46
N HIS A 57 7.32 -1.31 -20.83
CA HIS A 57 6.43 -2.07 -19.95
C HIS A 57 5.94 -1.21 -18.79
N TYR A 58 6.85 -0.56 -18.07
CA TYR A 58 6.53 0.33 -16.95
C TYR A 58 5.51 1.39 -17.35
N PHE A 59 5.73 2.09 -18.46
CA PHE A 59 4.82 3.13 -18.94
C PHE A 59 3.49 2.60 -19.48
N SER A 60 3.42 1.34 -19.91
CA SER A 60 2.16 0.70 -20.29
C SER A 60 1.27 0.38 -19.08
N VAL A 61 1.89 0.00 -17.94
CA VAL A 61 1.16 -0.42 -16.74
C VAL A 61 1.03 0.66 -15.67
N ARG A 62 1.79 1.77 -15.75
CA ARG A 62 1.86 2.81 -14.70
C ARG A 62 0.50 3.24 -14.17
N LYS A 63 -0.47 3.45 -15.07
CA LYS A 63 -1.78 4.00 -14.71
C LYS A 63 -2.54 3.02 -13.84
N ALA A 64 -2.58 1.76 -14.25
CA ALA A 64 -3.21 0.68 -13.48
C ALA A 64 -2.46 0.46 -12.16
N PHE A 65 -1.13 0.35 -12.21
CA PHE A 65 -0.28 0.15 -11.03
C PHE A 65 -0.51 1.24 -9.97
N PHE A 66 -0.32 2.51 -10.31
CA PHE A 66 -0.44 3.60 -9.35
C PHE A 66 -1.88 3.85 -8.90
N SER A 67 -2.88 3.57 -9.75
CA SER A 67 -4.29 3.62 -9.34
C SER A 67 -4.62 2.57 -8.29
N ILE A 68 -4.10 1.35 -8.44
CA ILE A 68 -4.27 0.26 -7.46
C ILE A 68 -3.50 0.57 -6.17
N VAL A 69 -2.29 1.15 -6.26
CA VAL A 69 -1.54 1.61 -5.08
C VAL A 69 -2.33 2.65 -4.29
N ALA A 70 -2.84 3.69 -4.97
CA ALA A 70 -3.68 4.69 -4.32
C ALA A 70 -4.92 4.07 -3.68
N PHE A 71 -5.64 3.23 -4.44
CA PHE A 71 -6.81 2.51 -3.95
C PHE A 71 -6.50 1.67 -2.70
N SER A 72 -5.39 0.93 -2.70
CA SER A 72 -4.95 0.09 -1.58
C SER A 72 -4.65 0.92 -0.33
N LEU A 73 -4.00 2.08 -0.48
CA LEU A 73 -3.66 2.96 0.64
C LEU A 73 -4.93 3.57 1.25
N PHE A 74 -5.87 4.05 0.43
CA PHE A 74 -7.12 4.63 0.95
C PHE A 74 -8.06 3.58 1.53
N THR A 75 -8.19 2.42 0.90
CA THR A 75 -9.00 1.32 1.45
C THR A 75 -8.41 0.77 2.75
N SER A 76 -7.08 0.77 2.90
CA SER A 76 -6.46 0.37 4.18
C SER A 76 -6.91 1.26 5.34
N VAL A 77 -7.11 2.57 5.14
CA VAL A 77 -7.69 3.44 6.18
C VAL A 77 -9.10 2.99 6.57
N ALA A 78 -9.94 2.68 5.58
CA ALA A 78 -11.29 2.19 5.83
C ALA A 78 -11.30 0.83 6.55
N VAL A 79 -10.37 -0.06 6.17
CA VAL A 79 -10.17 -1.37 6.82
C VAL A 79 -9.79 -1.18 8.28
N ASN A 80 -8.81 -0.32 8.58
CA ASN A 80 -8.33 -0.13 9.95
C ASN A 80 -9.38 0.54 10.84
N TYR A 81 -10.15 1.50 10.31
CA TYR A 81 -11.30 2.06 11.01
C TYR A 81 -12.38 1.01 11.27
N SER A 82 -12.72 0.20 10.25
CA SER A 82 -13.79 -0.78 10.36
C SER A 82 -13.44 -2.00 11.22
N LEU A 83 -12.17 -2.44 11.23
CA LEU A 83 -11.73 -3.64 11.94
C LEU A 83 -11.23 -3.33 13.35
N PHE A 84 -10.48 -2.23 13.51
CA PHE A 84 -9.76 -1.94 14.76
C PHE A 84 -10.26 -0.65 15.45
N GLY A 85 -11.23 0.06 14.87
CA GLY A 85 -11.76 1.31 15.44
C GLY A 85 -10.79 2.49 15.37
N GLU A 86 -9.70 2.37 14.61
CA GLU A 86 -8.67 3.40 14.46
C GLU A 86 -9.22 4.64 13.74
N PRO A 87 -8.89 5.87 14.16
CA PRO A 87 -9.44 7.08 13.56
C PRO A 87 -9.07 7.23 12.08
N LEU A 88 -10.05 7.57 11.24
CA LEU A 88 -9.86 7.80 9.79
C LEU A 88 -8.83 8.92 9.52
N ILE A 89 -8.83 9.95 10.37
CA ILE A 89 -7.87 11.06 10.33
C ILE A 89 -7.10 11.01 11.63
N GLY A 90 -5.83 10.63 11.52
CA GLY A 90 -4.94 10.56 12.65
C GLY A 90 -3.49 10.60 12.19
N PRO A 91 -2.55 10.65 13.14
CA PRO A 91 -1.13 10.68 12.80
C PRO A 91 -0.74 9.55 11.83
N MET A 92 -1.24 8.33 12.08
CA MET A 92 -1.04 7.12 11.26
C MET A 92 -1.43 7.26 9.78
N THR A 93 -2.39 8.13 9.46
CA THR A 93 -2.95 8.24 8.10
C THR A 93 -2.31 9.37 7.29
N ILE A 94 -1.47 10.21 7.90
CA ILE A 94 -0.83 11.37 7.24
C ILE A 94 0.14 10.91 6.14
N LEU A 95 1.20 10.19 6.50
CA LEU A 95 2.23 9.76 5.55
C LEU A 95 1.64 8.94 4.39
N PRO A 96 0.72 8.00 4.65
CA PRO A 96 0.14 7.27 3.55
C PRO A 96 -0.85 8.03 2.69
N SER A 97 -1.56 9.01 3.24
CA SER A 97 -2.39 9.90 2.44
C SER A 97 -1.52 10.72 1.49
N ILE A 98 -0.34 11.17 1.93
CA ILE A 98 0.64 11.85 1.07
C ILE A 98 1.10 10.90 -0.05
N VAL A 99 1.46 9.65 0.27
CA VAL A 99 1.88 8.65 -0.73
C VAL A 99 0.73 8.33 -1.69
N GLY A 100 -0.50 8.17 -1.19
CA GLY A 100 -1.69 7.90 -1.99
C GLY A 100 -2.02 9.03 -2.96
N CYS A 101 -1.97 10.28 -2.51
CA CYS A 101 -2.13 11.46 -3.36
C CYS A 101 -1.02 11.55 -4.43
N THR A 102 0.22 11.22 -4.06
CA THR A 102 1.34 11.21 -5.01
C THR A 102 1.17 10.08 -6.04
N ALA A 103 0.68 8.91 -5.65
CA ALA A 103 0.33 7.81 -6.55
C ALA A 103 -0.79 8.21 -7.53
N ILE A 104 -1.81 8.95 -7.08
CA ILE A 104 -2.81 9.54 -7.99
C ILE A 104 -2.13 10.45 -9.02
N GLY A 105 -1.21 11.31 -8.57
CA GLY A 105 -0.41 12.16 -9.47
C GLY A 105 0.36 11.34 -10.52
N ALA A 106 0.96 10.22 -10.12
CA ALA A 106 1.68 9.31 -11.01
C ALA A 106 0.78 8.60 -12.02
N ALA A 107 -0.44 8.25 -11.62
CA ALA A 107 -1.42 7.63 -12.51
C ALA A 107 -1.93 8.60 -13.60
N LEU A 108 -1.90 9.91 -13.32
CA LEU A 108 -2.38 10.96 -14.22
C LEU A 108 -1.27 11.63 -15.04
N THR A 109 -0.01 11.44 -14.67
CA THR A 109 1.13 12.15 -15.25
C THR A 109 2.00 11.23 -16.10
N ASP A 110 2.37 11.72 -17.28
CA ASP A 110 3.17 10.95 -18.22
C ASP A 110 4.68 11.25 -18.18
N SER A 111 5.08 12.20 -17.34
CA SER A 111 6.46 12.71 -17.25
C SER A 111 7.44 11.69 -16.68
N ILE A 112 8.45 11.33 -17.47
CA ILE A 112 9.57 10.47 -17.04
C ILE A 112 10.25 11.03 -15.80
N THR A 113 10.47 12.34 -15.74
CA THR A 113 11.12 13.00 -14.58
C THR A 113 10.30 12.83 -13.32
N TYR A 114 8.96 12.93 -13.42
CA TYR A 114 8.07 12.69 -12.29
C TYR A 114 8.16 11.24 -11.80
N HIS A 115 8.15 10.28 -12.73
CA HIS A 115 8.25 8.84 -12.40
C HIS A 115 9.62 8.45 -11.80
N LYS A 116 10.70 9.15 -12.17
CA LYS A 116 12.01 9.00 -11.51
C LYS A 116 11.99 9.60 -10.09
N ALA A 117 11.42 10.79 -9.94
CA ALA A 117 11.33 11.47 -8.64
C ALA A 117 10.44 10.72 -7.65
N ILE A 118 9.29 10.20 -8.09
CA ILE A 118 8.36 9.47 -7.21
C ILE A 118 8.96 8.18 -6.69
N GLY A 119 9.77 7.47 -7.48
CA GLY A 119 10.47 6.27 -7.02
C GLY A 119 11.41 6.57 -5.84
N ILE A 120 12.22 7.62 -5.95
CA ILE A 120 13.09 8.09 -4.86
C ILE A 120 12.25 8.54 -3.66
N PHE A 121 11.20 9.33 -3.91
CA PHE A 121 10.30 9.82 -2.88
C PHE A 121 9.66 8.68 -2.09
N MET A 122 9.07 7.68 -2.76
CA MET A 122 8.45 6.51 -2.12
C MET A 122 9.45 5.74 -1.28
N PHE A 123 10.69 5.57 -1.77
CA PHE A 123 11.76 4.89 -1.04
C PHE A 123 12.16 5.67 0.22
N VAL A 124 12.35 6.99 0.13
CA VAL A 124 12.67 7.84 1.28
C VAL A 124 11.55 7.85 2.30
N ILE A 125 10.29 7.99 1.86
CA ILE A 125 9.14 7.94 2.75
C ILE A 125 9.03 6.58 3.45
N TYR A 126 9.29 5.48 2.74
CA TYR A 126 9.33 4.16 3.35
C TYR A 126 10.39 4.08 4.46
N ILE A 127 11.62 4.58 4.22
CA ILE A 127 12.68 4.63 5.24
C ILE A 127 12.24 5.49 6.43
N VAL A 128 11.74 6.71 6.19
CA VAL A 128 11.25 7.60 7.25
C VAL A 128 10.19 6.88 8.08
N PHE A 129 9.23 6.23 7.43
CA PHE A 129 8.17 5.50 8.10
C PHE A 129 8.74 4.40 9.01
N GLN A 130 9.70 3.61 8.53
CA GLN A 130 10.37 2.57 9.32
C GLN A 130 11.16 3.13 10.50
N LEU A 131 11.84 4.27 10.33
CA LEU A 131 12.60 4.91 11.40
C LEU A 131 11.70 5.59 12.44
N THR A 132 10.49 5.98 12.07
CA THR A 132 9.49 6.53 12.99
C THR A 132 8.65 5.47 13.69
N ASP A 133 8.81 4.19 13.34
CA ASP A 133 8.14 3.10 14.02
C ASP A 133 8.72 2.96 15.44
N ASN A 134 7.86 3.16 16.44
CA ASN A 134 8.18 3.04 17.86
C ASN A 134 7.47 1.84 18.50
N THR A 135 7.17 0.80 17.71
CA THR A 135 6.49 -0.40 18.21
C THR A 135 7.34 -1.10 19.28
N VAL A 136 6.86 -1.11 20.52
CA VAL A 136 7.45 -1.84 21.64
C VAL A 136 6.73 -3.17 21.80
N ILE A 137 7.42 -4.28 21.54
CA ILE A 137 6.87 -5.63 21.72
C ILE A 137 7.12 -6.05 23.18
N HIS A 138 6.05 -6.14 23.97
CA HIS A 138 6.09 -6.66 25.33
C HIS A 138 5.86 -8.16 25.31
N PHE A 139 6.85 -8.94 25.75
CA PHE A 139 6.69 -10.38 25.99
C PHE A 139 6.21 -10.59 27.42
N ILE A 140 5.11 -11.32 27.61
CA ILE A 140 4.70 -11.82 28.92
C ILE A 140 5.50 -13.10 29.16
N SER A 141 6.45 -13.06 30.11
CA SER A 141 7.18 -14.25 30.59
C SER A 141 6.34 -15.04 31.58
#